data_AF-A0A416REZ6-F1
#
_entry.id   AF-A0A416REZ6-F1
#
_cell.length_a   1.000
_cell.length_b   1.000
_cell.length_c   1.000
_cell.angle_alpha   90.00
_cell.angle_beta   90.00
_cell.angle_gamma   90.00
#
_symmetry.space_group_name_H-M   'P 1'
#
loop_
_entity.id
_entity.type
_entity.pdbx_description
1 polymer ?
#
loop_
_entity_poly.entity_id
_entity_poly.type
_entity_poly.pdbx_seq_one_letter_code
_entity_poly.pdbx_strand_id
1 'polypeptide(L)'
;MQDLLKNILRQETETAQAAWELLKTLPDYNKARQELEKATETIRAQVDFPTYDAWESAWLACCSCELRTYFALGLGLRREFIRELML
;
A
#
# COMPACT_ATOMS: atom_id res chain seq x y z
N MET A 1 19.95 9.27 3.99
CA MET A 1 18.65 9.16 4.70
C MET A 1 17.52 9.81 3.91
N GLN A 2 17.64 11.06 3.44
CA GLN A 2 16.65 11.66 2.53
C GLN A 2 16.47 10.89 1.22
N ASP A 3 17.54 10.39 0.60
CA ASP A 3 17.42 9.61 -0.65
C ASP A 3 16.72 8.26 -0.44
N LEU A 4 16.93 7.63 0.72
CA LEU A 4 16.22 6.40 1.09
C LEU A 4 14.72 6.66 1.19
N LEU A 5 14.33 7.73 1.90
CA LEU A 5 12.93 8.15 2.01
C LEU A 5 12.31 8.50 0.67
N LYS A 6 13.04 9.22 -0.19
CA LYS A 6 12.58 9.50 -1.55
C LYS A 6 12.32 8.22 -2.34
N ASN A 7 13.20 7.22 -2.25
CA ASN A 7 13.02 5.94 -2.95
C ASN A 7 11.84 5.14 -2.40
N ILE A 8 11.63 5.15 -1.08
CA ILE A 8 10.47 4.51 -0.42
C ILE A 8 9.17 5.22 -0.83
N LEU A 9 9.17 6.54 -0.86
CA LEU A 9 7.98 7.36 -1.15
C LEU A 9 7.65 7.39 -2.65
N ARG A 10 8.64 7.26 -3.54
CA ARG A 10 8.44 7.22 -5.01
C ARG A 10 7.96 5.87 -5.53
N GLN A 11 7.92 4.83 -4.70
CA GLN A 11 7.66 3.45 -5.17
C GLN A 11 8.54 3.12 -6.39
N GLU A 12 9.85 3.27 -6.27
CA GLU A 12 10.72 2.87 -7.38
C GLU A 12 10.40 1.42 -7.77
N THR A 13 10.16 1.21 -9.07
CA THR A 13 9.53 0.00 -9.62
C THR A 13 10.24 -1.28 -9.22
N GLU A 14 11.57 -1.23 -9.06
CA GLU A 14 12.38 -2.37 -8.62
C GLU A 14 12.12 -2.74 -7.15
N THR A 15 12.00 -1.75 -6.27
CA THR A 15 11.70 -1.99 -4.84
C THR A 15 10.27 -2.49 -4.66
N ALA A 16 9.32 -1.93 -5.43
CA ALA A 16 7.95 -2.41 -5.46
C ALA A 16 7.85 -3.87 -5.93
N GLN A 17 8.59 -4.23 -6.99
CA GLN A 17 8.64 -5.59 -7.49
C GLN A 17 9.25 -6.56 -6.47
N ALA A 18 10.36 -6.20 -5.83
CA ALA A 18 10.99 -7.05 -4.81
C ALA A 18 10.08 -7.27 -3.60
N ALA A 19 9.39 -6.22 -3.13
CA ALA A 19 8.39 -6.34 -2.07
C ALA A 19 7.23 -7.25 -2.49
N TRP A 20 6.79 -7.15 -3.75
CA TRP A 20 5.74 -8.00 -4.29
C TRP A 20 6.15 -9.48 -4.33
N GLU A 21 7.36 -9.79 -4.79
CA GLU A 21 7.86 -11.17 -4.78
C GLU A 21 7.98 -11.72 -3.36
N LEU A 22 8.42 -10.91 -2.39
CA LEU A 22 8.44 -11.33 -0.98
C LEU A 22 7.04 -11.63 -0.45
N LEU A 23 6.06 -10.76 -0.70
CA LEU A 23 4.68 -10.95 -0.25
C LEU A 23 4.09 -12.27 -0.77
N LYS A 24 4.36 -12.65 -2.01
CA LYS A 24 3.91 -13.94 -2.58
C LYS A 24 4.45 -15.16 -1.83
N THR A 25 5.55 -15.03 -1.10
CA THR A 25 6.09 -16.13 -0.30
C THR A 25 5.41 -16.29 1.05
N LEU A 26 4.61 -15.30 1.48
CA LEU A 26 3.95 -15.29 2.78
C LEU A 26 2.57 -15.98 2.70
N PRO A 27 2.35 -17.12 3.39
CA PRO A 27 1.10 -17.86 3.31
C PRO A 27 -0.12 -17.05 3.79
N ASP A 28 0.04 -16.31 4.89
CA ASP A 28 -1.04 -15.50 5.46
C ASP A 28 -1.45 -14.36 4.53
N TYR A 29 -0.48 -13.76 3.84
CA TYR A 29 -0.74 -12.74 2.82
C TYR A 29 -1.53 -13.34 1.65
N ASN A 30 -1.11 -14.49 1.14
CA ASN A 30 -1.80 -15.15 0.03
C ASN A 30 -3.23 -15.53 0.40
N LYS A 31 -3.46 -16.00 1.62
CA LYS A 31 -4.81 -16.30 2.13
C LYS A 31 -5.66 -15.01 2.20
N ALA A 32 -5.13 -13.95 2.80
CA ALA A 32 -5.83 -12.67 2.89
C ALA A 32 -6.16 -12.08 1.51
N ARG A 33 -5.23 -12.21 0.56
CA ARG A 33 -5.42 -11.78 -0.83
C ARG A 33 -6.53 -12.55 -1.53
N GLN A 34 -6.60 -13.87 -1.38
CA GLN A 34 -7.68 -14.67 -1.97
C GLN A 34 -9.05 -14.31 -1.37
N GLU A 35 -9.12 -14.06 -0.06
CA GLU A 35 -10.34 -13.59 0.60
C GLU A 35 -10.76 -12.21 0.06
N LEU A 36 -9.79 -11.30 -0.14
CA LEU A 36 -10.03 -9.99 -0.74
C LEU A 36 -10.55 -10.11 -2.17
N GLU A 37 -9.93 -10.93 -3.02
CA GLU A 37 -10.36 -11.15 -4.42
C GLU A 37 -11.83 -11.61 -4.49
N LYS A 38 -12.24 -12.56 -3.64
CA LYS A 38 -13.64 -13.01 -3.55
C LYS A 38 -14.60 -11.90 -3.09
N ALA A 39 -14.19 -11.11 -2.10
CA ALA A 39 -15.00 -10.00 -1.59
C ALA A 39 -15.16 -8.91 -2.67
N THR A 40 -14.09 -8.60 -3.39
CA THR A 40 -14.09 -7.64 -4.51
C THR A 40 -15.06 -8.07 -5.60
N GLU A 41 -15.06 -9.35 -6.01
CA GLU A 41 -16.01 -9.87 -6.99
C GLU A 41 -17.46 -9.67 -6.52
N THR A 42 -17.73 -9.94 -5.25
CA THR A 42 -19.07 -9.79 -4.65
C THR A 42 -19.52 -8.32 -4.64
N ILE A 43 -18.62 -7.39 -4.31
CA ILE A 43 -18.92 -5.95 -4.27
C ILE A 43 -19.12 -5.42 -5.69
N ARG A 44 -18.25 -5.79 -6.64
CA ARG A 44 -18.34 -5.35 -8.05
C ARG A 44 -19.62 -5.80 -8.74
N ALA A 45 -20.28 -6.85 -8.24
CA ALA A 45 -21.60 -7.26 -8.72
C ALA A 45 -22.75 -6.37 -8.22
N GLN A 46 -22.53 -5.54 -7.19
CA GLN A 46 -23.56 -4.74 -6.52
C GLN A 46 -23.45 -3.24 -6.80
N VAL A 47 -22.29 -2.76 -7.24
CA VAL A 47 -22.04 -1.35 -7.56
C VAL A 47 -21.53 -1.19 -8.98
N ASP A 48 -21.72 -0.01 -9.57
CA ASP A 48 -21.14 0.28 -10.87
C ASP A 48 -19.62 0.51 -10.77
N PHE A 49 -18.93 0.35 -11.90
CA PHE A 49 -17.48 0.48 -11.95
C PHE A 49 -16.96 1.83 -11.41
N PRO A 50 -17.56 3.00 -11.77
CA PRO A 50 -17.10 4.28 -11.24
C PRO A 50 -17.18 4.38 -9.71
N THR A 51 -18.24 3.86 -9.09
CA THR A 51 -18.36 3.88 -7.61
C THR A 51 -17.33 2.96 -6.96
N TYR A 52 -17.12 1.77 -7.52
CA TYR A 52 -16.08 0.85 -7.03
C TYR A 52 -14.68 1.47 -7.15
N ASP A 53 -14.35 2.03 -8.32
CA ASP A 53 -13.03 2.63 -8.60
C ASP A 53 -12.72 3.83 -7.70
N ALA A 54 -13.71 4.69 -7.46
CA ALA A 54 -13.57 5.81 -6.54
C ALA A 54 -13.33 5.36 -5.09
N TRP A 55 -14.07 4.34 -4.64
CA TRP A 55 -13.89 3.76 -3.30
C TRP A 55 -12.53 3.07 -3.17
N GLU A 56 -12.15 2.23 -4.15
CA GLU A 56 -10.88 1.50 -4.16
C GLU A 56 -9.69 2.46 -4.15
N SER A 57 -9.75 3.51 -4.98
CA SER A 57 -8.72 4.57 -5.02
C SER A 57 -8.58 5.28 -3.67
N ALA A 58 -9.70 5.65 -3.03
CA ALA A 58 -9.68 6.29 -1.72
C ALA A 58 -9.13 5.36 -0.63
N TRP A 59 -9.54 4.09 -0.65
CA TRP A 59 -9.06 3.06 0.28
C TRP A 59 -7.55 2.81 0.13
N LEU A 60 -7.07 2.63 -1.10
CA LEU A 60 -5.64 2.43 -1.37
C LEU A 60 -4.79 3.64 -0.95
N ALA A 61 -5.30 4.86 -1.11
CA ALA A 61 -4.62 6.06 -0.63
C ALA A 61 -4.42 6.04 0.90
N CYS A 62 -5.47 5.68 1.65
CA CYS A 62 -5.38 5.51 3.10
C CYS A 62 -4.37 4.43 3.50
N CYS A 63 -4.46 3.23 2.91
CA CYS A 63 -3.53 2.14 3.20
C CYS A 63 -2.08 2.50 2.86
N SER A 64 -1.86 3.25 1.78
CA SER A 64 -0.52 3.71 1.41
C SER A 64 0.07 4.61 2.48
N CYS A 65 -0.70 5.55 3.02
CA CYS A 65 -0.27 6.41 4.12
C CYS A 65 0.07 5.60 5.39
N GLU A 66 -0.77 4.63 5.76
CA GLU A 66 -0.52 3.76 6.91
C GLU A 66 0.76 2.94 6.76
N LEU A 67 0.92 2.24 5.62
CA LEU A 67 2.09 1.40 5.35
C LEU A 67 3.38 2.21 5.38
N ARG A 68 3.38 3.38 4.74
CA ARG A 68 4.52 4.31 4.76
C ARG A 68 4.84 4.77 6.18
N THR A 69 3.82 5.00 7.00
CA THR A 69 3.98 5.41 8.42
C THR A 69 4.62 4.29 9.24
N TYR A 70 4.10 3.06 9.14
CA TYR A 70 4.70 1.91 9.84
C TYR A 70 6.15 1.68 9.44
N PHE A 71 6.44 1.78 8.14
CA PHE A 71 7.79 1.64 7.62
C PHE A 71 8.73 2.73 8.18
N ALA A 72 8.31 3.99 8.15
CA ALA A 72 9.10 5.09 8.68
C ALA A 72 9.34 4.97 10.19
N LEU A 73 8.34 4.55 10.96
CA LEU A 73 8.49 4.30 12.39
C LEU A 73 9.46 3.14 12.66
N GLY A 74 9.35 2.04 11.93
CA GLY A 74 10.25 0.88 12.05
C GLY A 74 11.72 1.22 11.75
N LEU A 75 11.98 2.22 10.89
CA LEU A 75 13.31 2.73 10.60
C LEU A 75 13.76 3.89 11.52
N GLY A 76 12.93 4.33 12.47
CA GLY A 76 13.23 5.47 13.34
C GLY A 76 13.17 6.84 12.65
N LEU A 77 12.59 6.93 11.46
CA LEU A 77 12.56 8.11 10.58
C LEU A 77 11.34 9.02 10.81
N ARG A 78 10.82 9.06 12.04
CA ARG A 78 9.56 9.78 12.36
C ARG A 78 9.60 11.26 11.98
N ARG A 79 10.72 11.95 12.21
CA ARG A 79 10.84 13.40 11.98
C ARG A 79 10.92 13.71 10.49
N GLU A 80 11.69 12.92 9.76
CA GLU A 80 11.89 13.03 8.33
C GLU A 80 10.61 12.68 7.57
N PHE A 81 9.90 11.65 8.03
CA PHE A 81 8.60 11.25 7.47
C PHE A 81 7.54 12.35 7.59
N ILE A 82 7.41 12.96 8.78
CA ILE A 82 6.49 14.08 9.00
C ILE A 82 6.81 15.25 8.07
N ARG A 83 8.11 15.58 7.89
CA ARG A 83 8.53 16.69 7.04
C ARG A 83 8.15 16.48 5.58
N GLU A 84 8.25 15.26 5.06
CA GLU A 84 8.02 14.95 3.64
C GLU A 84 6.53 14.65 3.31
N LEU A 85 5.68 14.37 4.30
CA LEU A 85 4.23 14.15 4.12
C LEU A 85 3.36 15.37 4.44
N MET A 86 3.88 16.35 5.18
CA MET A 86 3.17 17.60 5.51
C MET A 86 3.56 18.79 4.61
N LEU A 87 4.10 18.52 3.42
CA LEU A 87 4.33 19.48 2.33
C LEU A 87 3.57 19.03 1.08
#